data_AF-A0A8J5P420-F1
#
_entry.id   AF-A0A8J5P420-F1
#
_cell.length_a   1.000
_cell.length_b   1.000
_cell.length_c   1.000
_cell.angle_alpha   90.00
_cell.angle_beta   90.00
_cell.angle_gamma   90.00
#
_symmetry.space_group_name_H-M   'P 1'
#
loop_
_entity.id
_entity.type
_entity.pdbx_description
1 polymer ?
#
loop_
_entity_poly.entity_id
_entity_poly.type
_entity_poly.pdbx_seq_one_letter_code
_entity_poly.pdbx_strand_id
1 'polypeptide(L)'
;MAAWETLGSLANGDTLGMRSSNWLKALQQIDILICTPSILAKHDPQDCPNLKVVATAGEPSSQRLADICVAHVTCINCYGPTETTVVNIMYGHKPGQPLSIERPTPWNKRYTLGESLVPVTVGEIGVTLAGSSEVRSIQSRTKTYDTGDLCQWNPSGTITFLGPVDNQVKVKV
;
A
#
# COMPACT_ATOMS: atom_id res chain seq x y z
N MET A 1 -3.89 -9.80 -3.09
CA MET A 1 -5.13 -9.34 -2.42
C MET A 1 -5.88 -10.51 -1.81
N ALA A 2 -6.21 -11.55 -2.58
CA ALA A 2 -6.92 -12.74 -2.08
C ALA A 2 -6.41 -13.32 -0.74
N ALA A 3 -5.10 -13.50 -0.56
CA ALA A 3 -4.56 -14.02 0.70
C ALA A 3 -4.85 -13.10 1.90
N TRP A 4 -4.80 -11.78 1.71
CA TRP A 4 -5.12 -10.79 2.74
C TRP A 4 -6.61 -10.79 3.06
N GLU A 5 -7.47 -10.83 2.06
CA GLU A 5 -8.93 -10.88 2.24
C GLU A 5 -9.35 -12.17 2.97
N THR A 6 -8.85 -13.33 2.51
CA THR A 6 -9.19 -14.63 3.10
C THR A 6 -8.68 -14.77 4.52
N LEU A 7 -7.39 -14.55 4.76
CA LEU A 7 -6.81 -14.70 6.11
C LEU A 7 -7.31 -13.63 7.06
N GLY A 8 -7.46 -12.39 6.58
CA GLY A 8 -8.02 -11.29 7.36
C GLY A 8 -9.43 -11.61 7.84
N SER A 9 -10.29 -12.10 6.94
CA SER A 9 -11.67 -12.44 7.31
C SER A 9 -11.71 -13.60 8.31
N LEU A 10 -11.01 -14.70 8.00
CA LEU A 10 -11.04 -15.91 8.83
C LEU A 10 -10.42 -15.69 10.21
N ALA A 11 -9.39 -14.85 10.33
CA ALA A 11 -8.71 -14.58 11.59
C ALA A 11 -9.50 -13.63 12.51
N ASN A 12 -10.38 -12.79 11.96
CA ASN A 12 -11.14 -11.79 12.74
C ASN A 12 -12.62 -12.15 12.91
N GLY A 13 -13.08 -13.27 12.34
CA GLY A 13 -14.47 -13.72 12.43
C GLY A 13 -15.40 -13.00 11.44
N ASP A 14 -14.85 -12.40 10.39
CA ASP A 14 -15.63 -11.74 9.35
C ASP A 14 -16.19 -12.74 8.35
N THR A 15 -17.17 -12.28 7.56
CA THR A 15 -17.69 -13.05 6.41
C THR A 15 -16.95 -12.64 5.14
N LEU A 16 -16.31 -13.62 4.47
CA LEU A 16 -15.66 -13.39 3.18
C LEU A 16 -16.71 -13.32 2.05
N GLY A 17 -16.86 -12.15 1.45
CA GLY A 17 -17.77 -11.92 0.32
C GLY A 17 -17.18 -12.43 -1.01
N MET A 18 -17.80 -13.45 -1.60
CA MET A 18 -17.42 -13.93 -2.93
C MET A 18 -18.17 -13.15 -4.01
N ARG A 19 -17.46 -12.35 -4.82
CA ARG A 19 -18.09 -11.61 -5.93
C ARG A 19 -18.33 -12.50 -7.15
N SER A 20 -19.36 -12.17 -7.91
CA SER A 20 -19.55 -12.67 -9.29
C SER A 20 -19.00 -11.68 -10.31
N SER A 21 -19.43 -11.78 -11.57
CA SER A 21 -19.16 -10.76 -12.59
C SER A 21 -19.84 -9.41 -12.29
N ASN A 22 -20.91 -9.40 -11.49
CA ASN A 22 -21.57 -8.17 -11.07
C ASN A 22 -20.88 -7.58 -9.83
N TRP A 23 -19.91 -6.71 -10.07
CA TRP A 23 -19.15 -6.02 -9.02
C TRP A 23 -20.02 -5.18 -8.11
N LEU A 24 -20.88 -4.33 -8.67
CA LEU A 24 -21.67 -3.39 -7.88
C LEU A 24 -22.56 -4.11 -6.86
N LYS A 25 -23.22 -5.20 -7.26
CA LYS A 25 -24.04 -6.00 -6.35
C LYS A 25 -23.21 -6.57 -5.18
N ALA A 26 -21.97 -6.97 -5.43
CA ALA A 26 -21.08 -7.44 -4.36
C ALA A 26 -20.65 -6.29 -3.45
N LEU A 27 -20.24 -5.15 -4.02
CA LEU A 27 -19.80 -3.96 -3.27
C LEU A 27 -20.90 -3.39 -2.36
N GLN A 28 -22.17 -3.50 -2.77
CA GLN A 28 -23.32 -3.10 -1.96
C GLN A 28 -23.54 -3.97 -0.71
N GLN A 29 -22.89 -5.13 -0.61
CA GLN A 29 -23.09 -6.11 0.46
C GLN A 29 -21.89 -6.26 1.40
N ILE A 30 -20.79 -5.53 1.18
CA ILE A 30 -19.56 -5.66 1.96
C ILE A 30 -19.23 -4.37 2.71
N ASP A 31 -18.59 -4.51 3.85
CA ASP A 31 -18.08 -3.39 4.66
C ASP A 31 -16.65 -2.97 4.28
N ILE A 32 -15.85 -3.92 3.77
CA ILE A 32 -14.42 -3.74 3.51
C ILE A 32 -14.12 -4.20 2.08
N LEU A 33 -13.46 -3.35 1.31
CA LEU A 33 -12.96 -3.66 -0.03
C LEU A 33 -11.43 -3.56 -0.06
N ILE A 34 -10.75 -4.59 -0.57
CA ILE A 34 -9.33 -4.55 -0.89
C ILE A 34 -9.19 -4.69 -2.41
N CYS A 35 -8.62 -3.69 -3.09
CA CYS A 35 -8.56 -3.69 -4.55
C CYS A 35 -7.36 -2.90 -5.11
N THR A 36 -7.17 -2.90 -6.42
CA THR A 36 -6.23 -1.96 -7.05
C THR A 36 -6.90 -0.60 -7.26
N PRO A 37 -6.15 0.51 -7.33
CA PRO A 37 -6.68 1.80 -7.74
C PRO A 37 -7.46 1.75 -9.05
N SER A 38 -7.01 0.95 -10.01
CA SER A 38 -7.69 0.74 -11.31
C SER A 38 -9.08 0.10 -11.19
N ILE A 39 -9.31 -0.73 -10.17
CA ILE A 39 -10.63 -1.30 -9.86
C ILE A 39 -11.49 -0.27 -9.14
N LEU A 40 -10.95 0.40 -8.11
CA LEU A 40 -11.68 1.43 -7.39
C LEU A 40 -12.18 2.55 -8.32
N ALA A 41 -11.37 2.96 -9.30
CA ALA A 41 -11.75 4.00 -10.26
C ALA A 41 -12.96 3.66 -11.15
N LYS A 42 -13.43 2.40 -11.16
CA LYS A 42 -14.61 1.97 -11.92
C LYS A 42 -15.91 2.04 -11.12
N HIS A 43 -15.85 2.39 -9.84
CA HIS A 43 -16.98 2.35 -8.92
C HIS A 43 -17.05 3.65 -8.11
N ASP A 44 -18.24 4.21 -7.96
CA ASP A 44 -18.46 5.32 -7.02
C ASP A 44 -18.76 4.74 -5.63
N PRO A 45 -17.98 5.09 -4.59
CA PRO A 45 -18.28 4.69 -3.22
C PRO A 45 -19.70 5.05 -2.77
N GLN A 46 -20.32 6.09 -3.33
CA GLN A 46 -21.71 6.48 -3.01
C GLN A 46 -22.74 5.40 -3.37
N ASP A 47 -22.46 4.58 -4.37
CA ASP A 47 -23.37 3.50 -4.79
C ASP A 47 -23.31 2.28 -3.84
N CYS A 48 -22.43 2.32 -2.84
CA CYS A 48 -22.09 1.21 -1.95
C CYS A 48 -22.40 1.59 -0.48
N PRO A 49 -23.68 1.55 -0.04
CA PRO A 49 -24.10 2.16 1.23
C PRO A 49 -23.54 1.49 2.48
N ASN A 50 -23.12 0.22 2.39
CA ASN A 50 -22.54 -0.53 3.50
C ASN A 50 -21.01 -0.40 3.58
N LEU A 51 -20.37 0.11 2.53
CA LEU A 51 -18.92 0.17 2.44
C LEU A 51 -18.39 1.16 3.47
N LYS A 52 -17.45 0.72 4.30
CA LYS A 52 -16.85 1.51 5.39
C LYS A 52 -15.36 1.75 5.16
N VAL A 53 -14.67 0.77 4.59
CA VAL A 53 -13.21 0.81 4.40
C VAL A 53 -12.85 0.34 2.99
N VAL A 54 -11.98 1.10 2.34
CA VAL A 54 -11.34 0.71 1.08
C VAL A 54 -9.83 0.75 1.27
N ALA A 55 -9.16 -0.37 1.03
CA ALA A 55 -7.72 -0.45 0.96
C ALA A 55 -7.28 -0.66 -0.50
N THR A 56 -6.51 0.28 -1.04
CA THR A 56 -5.92 0.15 -2.38
C THR A 56 -4.47 -0.30 -2.30
N ALA A 57 -4.07 -1.28 -3.10
CA ALA A 57 -2.68 -1.73 -3.19
C ALA A 57 -2.30 -2.17 -4.61
N GLY A 58 -1.02 -2.47 -4.83
CA GLY A 58 -0.54 -3.12 -6.05
C GLY A 58 -0.20 -2.16 -7.20
N GLU A 59 -0.78 -0.96 -7.24
CA GLU A 59 -0.47 0.10 -8.22
C GLU A 59 -0.43 1.47 -7.51
N PRO A 60 0.28 2.47 -8.07
CA PRO A 60 0.16 3.85 -7.61
C PRO A 60 -1.29 4.34 -7.69
N SER A 61 -1.79 4.92 -6.61
CA SER A 61 -3.06 5.64 -6.59
C SER A 61 -2.86 7.11 -6.97
N SER A 62 -3.93 7.76 -7.44
CA SER A 62 -3.92 9.20 -7.73
C SER A 62 -4.52 9.99 -6.57
N GLN A 63 -4.04 11.22 -6.36
CA GLN A 63 -4.61 12.16 -5.38
C GLN A 63 -6.14 12.25 -5.52
N ARG A 64 -6.61 12.47 -6.75
CA ARG A 64 -8.03 12.60 -7.07
C ARG A 64 -8.84 11.39 -6.63
N LEU A 65 -8.36 10.17 -6.90
CA LEU A 65 -9.07 8.94 -6.54
C LEU A 65 -9.14 8.77 -5.02
N ALA A 66 -8.04 9.04 -4.33
CA ALA A 66 -7.99 9.01 -2.87
C ALA A 66 -8.94 10.04 -2.24
N ASP A 67 -9.02 11.25 -2.80
CA ASP A 67 -9.92 12.32 -2.34
C ASP A 67 -11.41 11.95 -2.52
N ILE A 68 -11.77 11.35 -3.65
CA ILE A 68 -13.14 10.86 -3.89
C ILE A 68 -13.50 9.74 -2.90
N CYS A 69 -12.56 8.83 -2.64
CA CYS A 69 -12.77 7.71 -1.76
C CYS A 69 -12.92 8.15 -0.29
N VAL A 70 -11.99 9.00 0.20
CA VAL A 70 -12.00 9.47 1.60
C VAL A 70 -13.20 10.35 1.93
N ALA A 71 -13.86 10.93 0.93
CA ALA A 71 -15.09 11.70 1.12
C ALA A 71 -16.28 10.85 1.60
N HIS A 72 -16.23 9.52 1.41
CA HIS A 72 -17.33 8.61 1.70
C HIS A 72 -16.96 7.50 2.68
N VAL A 73 -15.73 7.00 2.59
CA VAL A 73 -15.27 5.82 3.34
C VAL A 73 -13.85 6.03 3.86
N THR A 74 -13.41 5.19 4.80
CA THR A 74 -12.00 5.19 5.20
C THR A 74 -11.15 4.68 4.04
N CYS A 75 -10.29 5.53 3.48
CA CYS A 75 -9.43 5.18 2.35
C CYS A 75 -8.00 4.92 2.82
N ILE A 76 -7.49 3.71 2.55
CA ILE A 76 -6.15 3.28 2.94
C ILE A 76 -5.32 3.02 1.68
N ASN A 77 -4.26 3.78 1.48
CA ASN A 77 -3.29 3.54 0.42
C ASN A 77 -2.17 2.63 0.94
N CYS A 78 -2.02 1.46 0.34
CA CYS A 78 -1.14 0.40 0.81
C CYS A 78 -0.05 0.09 -0.20
N TYR A 79 1.12 -0.26 0.31
CA TYR A 79 2.24 -0.74 -0.50
C TYR A 79 2.89 -1.94 0.18
N GLY A 80 3.35 -2.89 -0.64
CA GLY A 80 4.15 -4.03 -0.23
C GLY A 80 4.42 -4.97 -1.41
N PRO A 81 5.68 -5.34 -1.67
CA PRO A 81 5.97 -6.46 -2.58
C PRO A 81 5.55 -7.79 -1.94
N THR A 82 5.35 -8.81 -2.79
CA THR A 82 4.94 -10.17 -2.37
C THR A 82 5.87 -10.74 -1.30
N GLU A 83 7.17 -10.50 -1.46
CA GLU A 83 8.28 -10.94 -0.62
C GLU A 83 8.22 -10.37 0.81
N THR A 84 7.41 -9.32 1.03
CA THR A 84 7.20 -8.69 2.34
C THR A 84 5.84 -9.03 2.95
N THR A 85 5.20 -10.11 2.50
CA THR A 85 3.89 -10.58 3.01
C THR A 85 2.78 -9.56 2.77
N VAL A 86 2.53 -9.27 1.50
CA VAL A 86 1.39 -8.50 0.97
C VAL A 86 1.46 -6.99 1.19
N VAL A 87 1.51 -6.51 2.44
CA VAL A 87 1.58 -5.06 2.75
C VAL A 87 2.51 -4.81 3.92
N ASN A 88 3.49 -3.93 3.70
CA ASN A 88 4.43 -3.50 4.73
C ASN A 88 4.32 -1.99 5.03
N ILE A 89 3.52 -1.24 4.26
CA ILE A 89 3.24 0.18 4.45
C ILE A 89 1.77 0.46 4.20
N MET A 90 1.16 1.26 5.08
CA MET A 90 -0.21 1.71 4.96
C MET A 90 -0.31 3.20 5.25
N TYR A 91 -1.17 3.90 4.51
CA TYR A 91 -1.52 5.30 4.73
C TYR A 91 -3.01 5.47 4.78
N GLY A 92 -3.54 5.90 5.93
CA GLY A 92 -4.91 6.41 6.00
C GLY A 92 -4.98 7.79 5.37
N HIS A 93 -5.49 7.89 4.14
CA HIS A 93 -5.62 9.18 3.46
C HIS A 93 -6.54 10.11 4.26
N LYS A 94 -6.19 11.40 4.30
CA LYS A 94 -6.96 12.42 5.01
C LYS A 94 -7.47 13.46 4.02
N PRO A 95 -8.72 13.94 4.14
CA PRO A 95 -9.26 14.97 3.26
C PRO A 95 -8.35 16.20 3.21
N GLY A 96 -8.05 16.68 2.00
CA GLY A 96 -7.24 17.87 1.77
C GLY A 96 -5.73 17.71 2.05
N GLN A 97 -5.26 16.49 2.36
CA GLN A 97 -3.83 16.21 2.52
C GLN A 97 -3.26 15.62 1.22
N PRO A 98 -1.96 15.83 0.93
CA PRO A 98 -1.28 15.11 -0.13
C PRO A 98 -1.37 13.59 0.09
N LEU A 99 -1.63 12.86 -1.01
CA LEU A 99 -1.56 11.42 -1.04
C LEU A 99 -0.12 11.00 -0.83
N SER A 100 0.08 10.06 0.08
CA SER A 100 1.37 9.55 0.45
C SER A 100 1.32 8.03 0.62
N ILE A 101 2.46 7.44 0.89
CA ILE A 101 2.56 6.15 1.56
C ILE A 101 3.21 6.44 2.91
N GLU A 102 2.50 6.13 3.99
CA GLU A 102 2.89 6.52 5.34
C GLU A 102 3.95 5.56 5.89
N ARG A 103 4.03 5.46 7.21
CA ARG A 103 5.08 4.70 7.90
C ARG A 103 4.93 3.19 7.68
N PRO A 104 6.01 2.43 7.89
CA PRO A 104 5.92 0.97 7.94
C PRO A 104 4.84 0.50 8.92
N THR A 105 4.14 -0.58 8.57
CA THR A 105 3.22 -1.25 9.49
C THR A 105 3.97 -1.77 10.72
N PRO A 106 3.28 -2.05 11.84
CA PRO A 106 3.95 -2.54 13.05
C PRO A 106 4.92 -3.69 12.76
N TRP A 107 6.08 -3.65 13.40
CA TRP A 107 7.16 -4.64 13.27
C TRP A 107 7.91 -4.65 11.93
N ASN A 108 7.45 -3.90 10.93
CA ASN A 108 8.21 -3.67 9.71
C ASN A 108 9.15 -2.48 9.86
N LYS A 109 10.34 -2.61 9.30
CA LYS A 109 11.36 -1.56 9.19
C LYS A 109 11.66 -1.33 7.71
N ARG A 110 11.95 -0.08 7.38
CA ARG A 110 12.25 0.35 6.02
C ARG A 110 13.46 1.26 6.03
N TYR A 111 14.36 1.04 5.08
CA TYR A 111 15.61 1.78 4.94
C TYR A 111 15.75 2.24 3.50
N THR A 112 16.05 3.52 3.28
CA THR A 112 16.38 4.03 1.95
C THR A 112 17.88 4.20 1.89
N LEU A 113 18.54 3.50 0.97
CA LEU A 113 19.99 3.46 0.83
C LEU A 113 20.44 4.21 -0.41
N GLY A 114 21.53 4.97 -0.27
CA GLY A 114 22.22 5.59 -1.40
C GLY A 114 23.16 4.60 -2.09
N GLU A 115 23.91 5.07 -3.09
CA GLU A 115 24.84 4.23 -3.87
C GLU A 115 25.89 3.51 -3.02
N SER A 116 26.36 4.14 -1.93
CA SER A 116 27.31 3.54 -1.01
C SER A 116 26.70 2.51 -0.04
N LEU A 117 25.44 2.14 -0.23
CA LEU A 117 24.68 1.21 0.63
C LEU A 117 24.55 1.68 2.09
N VAL A 118 24.59 2.99 2.30
CA VAL A 118 24.38 3.65 3.60
C VAL A 118 23.00 4.32 3.60
N PRO A 119 22.26 4.31 4.72
CA PRO A 119 21.00 5.04 4.82
C PRO A 119 21.17 6.51 4.44
N VAL A 120 20.29 6.99 3.57
CA VAL A 120 20.28 8.40 3.14
C VAL A 120 19.58 9.27 4.20
N THR A 121 19.87 10.57 4.15
CA THR A 121 19.18 11.55 4.98
C THR A 121 17.78 11.86 4.44
N VAL A 122 16.93 12.48 5.27
CA VAL A 122 15.59 12.92 4.86
C VAL A 122 15.71 13.87 3.66
N GLY A 123 14.90 13.63 2.62
CA GLY A 123 14.92 14.40 1.37
C GLY A 123 15.90 13.85 0.31
N GLU A 124 16.72 12.85 0.61
CA GLU A 124 17.55 12.20 -0.39
C GLU A 124 16.84 10.98 -1.02
N ILE A 125 17.13 10.74 -2.29
CA ILE A 125 16.57 9.63 -3.07
C ILE A 125 17.49 8.42 -2.92
N GLY A 126 16.89 7.24 -2.76
CA GLY A 126 17.64 5.99 -2.75
C GLY A 126 16.78 4.76 -2.98
N VAL A 127 17.44 3.60 -3.05
CA VAL A 127 16.78 2.30 -3.19
C VAL A 127 16.32 1.80 -1.83
N THR A 128 15.13 1.22 -1.79
CA THR A 128 14.50 0.89 -0.52
C THR A 128 14.66 -0.59 -0.16
N LEU A 129 15.05 -0.84 1.09
CA LEU A 129 15.01 -2.15 1.72
C LEU A 129 13.81 -2.25 2.66
N ALA A 130 13.18 -3.42 2.69
CA ALA A 130 12.07 -3.75 3.59
C ALA A 130 12.39 -5.01 4.39
N GLY A 131 12.07 -5.03 5.68
CA GLY A 131 12.25 -6.23 6.50
C GLY A 131 11.91 -6.01 7.96
N SER A 132 12.14 -7.02 8.79
CA SER A 132 11.84 -6.98 10.23
C SER A 132 13.08 -6.69 11.10
N SER A 133 14.28 -6.76 10.53
CA SER A 133 15.53 -6.47 11.24
C SER A 133 15.98 -5.03 11.09
N GLU A 134 16.77 -4.59 12.07
CA GLU A 134 17.42 -3.30 12.00
C GLU A 134 18.64 -3.35 11.05
N VAL A 135 18.73 -2.44 10.08
CA VAL A 135 19.91 -2.31 9.22
C VAL A 135 20.89 -1.35 9.87
N ARG A 136 21.95 -1.91 10.47
CA ARG A 136 23.09 -1.17 11.05
C ARG A 136 24.40 -1.41 10.28
N SER A 137 24.46 -2.48 9.48
CA SER A 137 25.63 -2.88 8.68
C SER A 137 25.23 -3.82 7.52
N ILE A 138 26.12 -4.06 6.57
CA ILE A 138 25.89 -4.97 5.42
C ILE A 138 25.47 -6.38 5.88
N GLN A 139 26.00 -6.89 7.00
CA GLN A 139 25.65 -8.21 7.56
C GLN A 139 24.25 -8.25 8.18
N SER A 140 23.74 -7.11 8.68
CA SER A 140 22.36 -7.00 9.19
C SER A 140 21.29 -6.99 8.08
N ARG A 141 21.71 -6.95 6.79
CA ARG A 141 20.83 -7.04 5.62
C ARG A 141 20.26 -8.44 5.37
N THR A 142 20.76 -9.48 6.04
CA THR A 142 20.33 -10.88 5.79
C THR A 142 18.85 -11.15 6.09
N LYS A 143 18.16 -10.23 6.79
CA LYS A 143 16.71 -10.27 7.03
C LYS A 143 15.97 -9.07 6.41
N THR A 144 16.57 -8.44 5.42
CA THR A 144 15.94 -7.39 4.62
C THR A 144 15.89 -7.79 3.16
N TYR A 145 14.77 -7.48 2.51
CA TYR A 145 14.54 -7.64 1.10
C TYR A 145 14.79 -6.30 0.40
N ASP A 146 15.53 -6.33 -0.71
CA ASP A 146 15.70 -5.19 -1.59
C ASP A 146 14.45 -5.05 -2.47
N THR A 147 13.69 -3.97 -2.31
CA THR A 147 12.45 -3.80 -3.04
C THR A 147 12.67 -3.37 -4.49
N GLY A 148 13.89 -2.94 -4.84
CA GLY A 148 14.18 -2.39 -6.16
C GLY A 148 13.43 -1.08 -6.45
N ASP A 149 12.90 -0.40 -5.41
CA ASP A 149 12.09 0.81 -5.57
C ASP A 149 12.81 2.06 -5.06
N LEU A 150 12.84 3.09 -5.90
CA LEU A 150 13.31 4.43 -5.55
C LEU A 150 12.27 5.14 -4.69
N CYS A 151 12.72 5.59 -3.52
CA CYS A 151 11.89 6.36 -2.60
C CYS A 151 12.68 7.52 -2.00
N GLN A 152 11.93 8.46 -1.41
CA GLN A 152 12.45 9.60 -0.67
C GLN A 152 11.68 9.74 0.64
N TRP A 153 12.38 9.91 1.77
CA TRP A 153 11.74 10.22 3.05
C TRP A 153 11.41 11.71 3.14
N ASN A 154 10.20 12.02 3.58
CA ASN A 154 9.76 13.37 3.86
C ASN A 154 10.03 13.76 5.33
N PRO A 155 10.15 15.05 5.68
CA PRO A 155 10.35 15.51 7.07
C PRO A 155 9.26 15.05 8.06
N SER A 156 8.05 14.78 7.58
CA SER A 156 6.94 14.21 8.36
C SER A 156 7.16 12.73 8.75
N GLY A 157 8.17 12.07 8.18
CA GLY A 157 8.39 10.63 8.29
C GLY A 157 7.47 9.81 7.38
N THR A 158 6.87 10.42 6.35
CA THR A 158 6.21 9.68 5.26
C THR A 158 7.18 9.42 4.12
N ILE A 159 6.79 8.57 3.17
CA ILE A 159 7.65 8.19 2.05
C ILE A 159 6.98 8.60 0.74
N THR A 160 7.78 9.13 -0.17
CA THR A 160 7.38 9.37 -1.56
C THR A 160 7.98 8.26 -2.42
N PHE A 161 7.12 7.57 -3.18
CA PHE A 161 7.53 6.56 -4.15
C PHE A 161 7.82 7.21 -5.50
N LEU A 162 8.99 6.92 -6.09
CA LEU A 162 9.45 7.55 -7.33
C LEU A 162 9.46 6.60 -8.54
N GLY A 163 9.42 5.29 -8.30
CA GLY A 163 9.41 4.27 -9.35
C GLY A 163 10.36 3.11 -9.06
N PRO A 164 10.32 2.06 -9.90
CA PRO A 164 11.33 1.00 -9.85
C PRO A 164 12.69 1.50 -10.34
N VAL A 165 13.77 0.87 -9.86
CA VAL A 165 15.14 1.09 -10.31
C VAL A 165 15.38 0.38 -11.66
N ASP A 166 14.69 -0.73 -11.87
CA ASP A 166 14.83 -1.56 -13.05
C ASP A 166 13.70 -1.30 -14.07
N ASN A 167 13.69 -2.11 -15.13
CA ASN A 167 12.66 -2.05 -16.17
C ASN A 167 11.40 -2.85 -15.80
N GLN A 168 11.12 -3.08 -14.51
CA GLN A 168 9.91 -3.79 -14.11
C GLN A 168 8.67 -2.96 -14.50
N VAL A 169 7.82 -3.55 -15.34
CA VAL A 169 6.55 -2.94 -15.75
C VAL A 169 5.41 -3.72 -15.14
N LYS A 170 4.50 -3.02 -14.44
CA LYS A 170 3.22 -3.59 -14.00
C LYS A 170 2.23 -3.52 -15.16
N VAL A 171 2.21 -4.57 -15.99
CA VAL A 171 1.26 -4.72 -17.10
C VAL A 171 -0.12 -5.13 -16.55
N LYS A 172 -1.17 -4.48 -17.05
CA LYS A 172 -2.55 -4.74 -16.68
C LYS A 172 -3.17 -5.69 -17.70
N VAL A 173 -3.90 -6.70 -17.22
CA VAL A 173 -4.70 -7.63 -18.04
C VAL A 173 -6.15 -7.53 -17.61
#